data_AF-A0A951Q717-F1
#
_entry.id   AF-A0A951Q717-F1
#
_cell.length_a   1.000
_cell.length_b   1.000
_cell.length_c   1.000
_cell.angle_alpha   90.00
_cell.angle_beta   90.00
_cell.angle_gamma   90.00
#
_symmetry.space_group_name_H-M   'P 1'
#
loop_
_entity.id
_entity.type
_entity.pdbx_description
1 polymer ?
#
loop_
_entity_poly.entity_id
_entity_poly.type
_entity_poly.pdbx_seq_one_letter_code
_entity_poly.pdbx_strand_id
1 'polypeptide(L)'
;MNRILKQAIVLLLAVSLLFTILVTTNKPAYACRCLEFPSPQVALNNATAVFTGRVISAAAGRATFSISQIWKGEVLQKHRAYFNFGDHLIREIQEIKCNGRRCATFG
;
A
#
# COMPACT_ATOMS: atom_id res chain seq x y z
N MET A 1 40.01 36.09 18.76
CA MET A 1 38.73 35.70 18.11
C MET A 1 37.60 36.56 18.67
N ASN A 2 37.06 37.49 17.87
CA ASN A 2 36.17 38.58 18.31
C ASN A 2 34.87 38.06 18.96
N ARG A 3 34.41 38.67 20.06
CA ARG A 3 33.12 38.34 20.71
C ARG A 3 31.94 38.46 19.73
N ILE A 4 32.02 39.41 18.81
CA ILE A 4 31.05 39.64 17.73
C ILE A 4 30.96 38.43 16.79
N LEU A 5 32.09 37.81 16.45
CA LEU A 5 32.13 36.62 15.58
C LEU A 5 31.44 35.42 16.24
N LYS A 6 31.64 35.23 17.55
CA LYS A 6 30.98 34.14 18.30
C LYS A 6 29.46 34.32 18.34
N GLN A 7 28.97 35.55 18.56
CA GLN A 7 27.54 35.84 18.57
C GLN A 7 26.89 35.66 17.19
N ALA A 8 27.56 36.09 16.12
CA ALA A 8 27.08 35.90 14.75
C ALA A 8 26.95 34.40 14.40
N ILE A 9 27.93 33.58 14.79
CA ILE A 9 27.89 32.12 14.56
C ILE A 9 26.74 31.47 15.33
N VAL A 10 26.54 31.82 16.61
CA VAL A 10 25.44 31.27 17.42
C VAL A 10 24.07 31.66 16.84
N LEU A 11 23.92 32.91 16.40
CA LEU A 11 22.68 33.37 15.77
C LEU A 11 22.41 32.62 14.46
N LEU A 12 23.44 32.46 13.62
CA LEU A 12 23.33 31.73 12.36
C LEU A 12 22.92 30.27 12.58
N LEU A 13 23.51 29.60 13.58
CA LEU A 13 23.18 28.22 13.94
C LEU A 13 21.74 28.11 14.47
N ALA A 14 21.31 29.05 15.31
CA ALA A 14 19.95 29.08 15.84
C ALA A 14 18.91 29.26 14.72
N VAL A 15 19.15 30.18 13.79
CA VAL A 15 18.28 30.42 12.63
C VAL A 15 18.26 29.20 11.70
N SER A 16 19.42 28.59 11.44
CA SER A 16 19.50 27.37 10.64
C SER A 16 18.69 26.24 11.25
N LEU A 17 18.79 26.02 12.56
CA LEU A 17 18.08 24.95 13.26
C LEU A 17 16.56 25.19 13.24
N LEU A 18 16.13 26.43 13.43
CA LEU A 18 14.73 26.80 13.37
C LEU A 18 14.16 26.53 11.97
N PHE A 19 14.91 26.87 10.92
CA PHE A 19 14.48 26.62 9.54
C PHE A 19 14.31 25.12 9.24
N THR A 20 15.21 24.25 9.72
CA THR A 20 15.06 22.79 9.54
C THR A 20 13.80 22.25 10.19
N ILE A 21 13.45 22.72 11.39
CA ILE A 21 12.25 22.27 12.12
C ILE A 21 10.96 22.75 11.41
N LEU A 22 10.95 23.96 10.84
CA LEU A 22 9.79 24.44 10.08
C LEU A 22 9.61 23.72 8.74
N VAL A 23 10.70 23.27 8.11
CA VAL A 23 10.66 22.61 6.79
C VAL A 23 10.31 21.12 6.90
N THR A 24 10.35 20.51 8.09
CA THR A 24 9.82 19.15 8.26
C THR A 24 8.29 19.17 8.19
N THR A 25 7.75 19.08 6.97
CA THR A 25 6.34 18.85 6.73
C THR A 25 5.96 17.48 7.29
N ASN A 26 4.92 17.42 8.13
CA ASN A 26 4.29 16.16 8.52
C ASN A 26 3.80 15.46 7.24
N LYS A 27 4.60 14.53 6.71
CA LYS A 27 4.12 13.61 5.70
C LYS A 27 3.14 12.66 6.40
N PRO A 28 1.98 12.35 5.80
CA PRO A 28 1.09 11.34 6.35
C PRO A 28 1.89 10.04 6.53
N ALA A 29 2.06 9.64 7.78
CA ALA A 29 2.69 8.38 8.13
C ALA A 29 1.61 7.30 8.08
N TYR A 30 1.61 6.51 7.01
CA TYR A 30 0.69 5.38 6.88
C TYR A 30 1.19 4.22 7.75
N ALA A 31 0.54 4.00 8.89
CA ALA A 31 0.78 2.81 9.68
C ALA A 31 0.10 1.61 9.02
N CYS A 32 0.91 0.66 8.55
CA CYS A 32 0.41 -0.60 8.03
C CYS A 32 -0.08 -1.47 9.19
N ARG A 33 -1.39 -1.67 9.34
CA ARG A 33 -1.91 -2.71 10.22
C ARG A 33 -1.93 -4.03 9.46
N CYS A 34 -1.21 -5.03 9.97
CA CYS A 34 -1.36 -6.40 9.50
C CYS A 34 -2.77 -6.86 9.88
N LEU A 35 -3.66 -6.93 8.90
CA LEU A 35 -4.93 -7.63 9.08
C LEU A 35 -4.62 -9.11 9.23
N GLU A 36 -5.22 -9.75 10.23
CA GLU A 36 -5.19 -11.20 10.34
C GLU A 36 -5.86 -11.78 9.09
N PHE A 37 -5.14 -12.65 8.39
CA PHE A 37 -5.73 -13.36 7.29
C PHE A 37 -6.73 -14.37 7.84
N PRO A 38 -7.96 -14.43 7.32
CA PRO A 38 -8.84 -15.53 7.65
C PRO A 38 -8.14 -16.85 7.30
N SER A 39 -8.33 -17.87 8.12
CA SER A 39 -7.82 -19.21 7.79
C SER A 39 -8.35 -19.63 6.41
N PRO A 40 -7.63 -20.50 5.67
CA PRO A 40 -8.09 -20.96 4.36
C PRO A 40 -9.53 -21.50 4.39
N GLN A 41 -9.91 -22.18 5.48
CA GLN A 41 -11.27 -22.68 5.68
C GLN A 41 -12.30 -21.54 5.79
N VAL A 42 -12.02 -20.49 6.57
CA VAL A 42 -12.91 -19.33 6.71
C VAL A 42 -13.02 -18.58 5.39
N ALA A 43 -11.89 -18.36 4.70
CA ALA A 43 -11.87 -17.71 3.39
C ALA A 43 -12.70 -18.48 2.35
N LEU A 44 -12.54 -19.82 2.32
CA LEU A 44 -13.29 -20.71 1.43
C LEU A 44 -14.80 -20.72 1.75
N ASN A 45 -15.16 -20.74 3.03
CA ASN A 45 -16.55 -20.71 3.47
C ASN A 45 -17.24 -19.41 3.06
N ASN A 46 -16.55 -18.27 3.22
CA ASN A 46 -17.09 -16.94 2.90
C ASN A 46 -17.07 -16.60 1.41
N ALA A 47 -16.24 -17.26 0.60
CA ALA A 47 -16.15 -16.98 -0.83
C ALA A 47 -17.42 -17.40 -1.58
N THR A 48 -18.00 -16.51 -2.39
CA THR A 48 -19.12 -16.83 -3.28
C THR A 48 -18.68 -17.72 -4.45
N ALA A 49 -17.45 -17.55 -4.92
CA ALA A 49 -16.85 -18.31 -5.99
C ALA A 49 -15.38 -18.61 -5.71
N VAL A 50 -14.92 -19.80 -6.10
CA VAL A 50 -13.51 -20.21 -6.05
C VAL A 50 -13.16 -20.90 -7.36
N PHE A 51 -12.12 -20.41 -8.02
CA PHE A 51 -11.65 -20.94 -9.29
C PHE A 51 -10.13 -20.79 -9.40
N THR A 52 -9.55 -21.53 -10.33
CA THR A 52 -8.15 -21.41 -10.74
C THR A 52 -8.11 -20.97 -12.20
N GLY A 53 -7.13 -20.16 -12.56
CA GLY A 53 -7.03 -19.62 -13.91
C GLY A 53 -5.82 -18.72 -14.11
N ARG A 54 -5.65 -18.24 -15.33
CA ARG A 54 -4.59 -17.30 -15.71
C ARG A 54 -5.16 -15.90 -15.88
N VAL A 55 -4.43 -14.89 -15.43
CA VAL A 55 -4.78 -13.49 -15.72
C VAL A 55 -4.52 -13.23 -17.21
N ILE A 56 -5.55 -12.83 -17.95
CA ILE A 56 -5.45 -12.44 -19.36
C ILE A 56 -5.14 -10.95 -19.47
N SER A 57 -5.76 -10.13 -18.64
CA SER A 57 -5.54 -8.69 -18.59
C SER A 57 -5.74 -8.14 -17.19
N ALA A 58 -4.95 -7.13 -16.84
CA ALA A 58 -5.10 -6.36 -15.62
C ALA A 58 -5.05 -4.87 -15.97
N ALA A 59 -6.05 -4.13 -15.52
CA ALA A 59 -6.16 -2.68 -15.61
C ALA A 59 -6.50 -2.14 -14.23
N ALA A 60 -6.51 -0.81 -14.08
CA ALA A 60 -6.72 -0.19 -12.78
C ALA A 60 -8.01 -0.69 -12.10
N GLY A 61 -7.86 -1.46 -11.01
CA GLY A 61 -8.97 -2.06 -10.26
C GLY A 61 -9.75 -3.17 -10.99
N ARG A 62 -9.22 -3.77 -12.05
CA ARG A 62 -9.91 -4.81 -12.82
C ARG A 62 -8.94 -5.85 -13.35
N ALA A 63 -9.25 -7.14 -13.18
CA ALA A 63 -8.55 -8.21 -13.88
C ALA A 63 -9.53 -9.16 -14.58
N THR A 64 -9.13 -9.65 -15.75
CA THR A 64 -9.85 -10.68 -16.50
C THR A 64 -9.09 -11.99 -16.41
N PHE A 65 -9.80 -13.06 -16.10
CA PHE A 65 -9.23 -14.40 -15.93
C PHE A 65 -9.71 -15.34 -17.04
N SER A 66 -8.80 -16.18 -17.53
CA SER A 66 -9.09 -17.41 -18.25
C SER A 66 -9.18 -18.51 -17.22
N ILE A 67 -10.38 -19.05 -17.00
CA ILE A 67 -10.60 -20.05 -15.95
C ILE A 67 -10.20 -21.43 -16.46
N SER A 68 -9.41 -22.14 -15.65
CA SER A 68 -9.01 -23.53 -15.89
C SER A 68 -9.91 -24.51 -15.14
N GLN A 69 -10.26 -24.22 -13.89
CA GLN A 69 -11.11 -25.08 -13.05
C GLN A 69 -11.91 -24.26 -12.06
N ILE A 70 -13.18 -24.62 -11.86
CA ILE A 70 -14.07 -24.03 -10.86
C ILE A 70 -14.20 -25.01 -9.70
N TRP A 71 -13.99 -24.52 -8.48
CA TRP A 71 -14.07 -25.29 -7.24
C TRP A 71 -15.33 -24.96 -6.42
N LYS A 72 -15.88 -23.74 -6.56
CA LYS A 72 -17.10 -23.29 -5.88
C LYS A 72 -17.79 -22.19 -6.69
N GLY A 73 -19.13 -22.18 -6.67
CA GLY A 73 -19.97 -21.12 -7.23
C GLY A 73 -20.09 -21.17 -8.75
N GLU A 74 -20.96 -20.33 -9.30
CA GLU A 74 -21.13 -20.19 -10.74
C GLU A 74 -20.19 -19.12 -11.28
N VAL A 75 -19.32 -19.51 -12.22
CA VAL A 75 -18.33 -18.61 -12.81
C VAL A 75 -18.28 -18.82 -14.33
N LEU A 76 -18.37 -17.73 -15.09
CA LEU A 76 -18.21 -17.77 -16.54
C LEU A 76 -16.75 -18.08 -16.91
N GLN A 77 -16.52 -18.87 -17.96
CA GLN A 77 -15.16 -19.25 -18.43
C GLN A 77 -14.20 -18.06 -18.62
N LYS A 78 -14.75 -16.89 -18.96
CA LYS A 78 -14.06 -15.59 -18.93
C LYS A 78 -14.65 -14.74 -17.81
N HIS A 79 -13.96 -14.67 -16.68
CA HIS A 79 -14.44 -13.94 -15.51
C HIS A 79 -13.71 -12.61 -15.33
N ARG A 80 -14.47 -11.55 -15.04
CA ARG A 80 -13.93 -10.24 -14.69
C ARG A 80 -14.09 -10.03 -13.19
N ALA A 81 -12.97 -9.92 -12.49
CA ALA A 81 -12.96 -9.53 -11.09
C ALA A 81 -12.61 -8.04 -10.98
N TYR A 82 -13.32 -7.35 -10.11
CA TYR A 82 -13.06 -5.97 -9.74
C TYR A 82 -12.35 -5.94 -8.41
N PHE A 83 -11.31 -5.13 -8.33
CA PHE A 83 -10.52 -4.95 -7.13
C PHE A 83 -10.60 -3.48 -6.75
N ASN A 84 -11.08 -3.20 -5.54
CA ASN A 84 -10.96 -1.87 -4.99
C ASN A 84 -9.59 -1.77 -4.32
N PHE A 85 -8.57 -1.48 -5.14
CA PHE A 85 -7.30 -0.99 -4.62
C PHE A 85 -7.46 0.52 -4.55
N GLY A 86 -7.41 1.12 -3.35
CA GLY A 86 -7.46 2.58 -3.22
C GLY A 86 -6.51 3.25 -4.22
N ASP A 87 -6.92 4.40 -4.77
CA ASP A 87 -6.47 5.04 -6.02
C ASP A 87 -4.94 5.20 -6.24
N HIS A 88 -4.11 4.89 -5.24
CA HIS A 88 -2.66 5.03 -5.28
C HIS A 88 -1.85 3.74 -5.50
N LEU A 89 -2.45 2.55 -5.43
CA LEU A 89 -1.69 1.28 -5.34
C LEU A 89 -1.22 0.67 -6.67
N ILE A 90 -1.42 1.33 -7.81
CA ILE A 90 -1.17 0.71 -9.13
C ILE A 90 0.16 1.16 -9.76
N ARG A 91 0.76 2.27 -9.28
CA ARG A 91 2.10 2.69 -9.73
C ARG A 91 3.24 2.08 -8.90
N GLU A 92 2.93 1.52 -7.74
CA GLU A 92 3.93 1.04 -6.80
C GLU A 92 3.59 -0.38 -6.34
N ILE A 93 3.55 -1.31 -7.31
CA ILE A 93 3.95 -2.70 -7.05
C ILE A 93 5.49 -2.75 -6.97
N GLN A 94 6.11 -1.77 -6.30
CA GLN A 94 7.39 -1.97 -5.66
C GLN A 94 7.04 -2.37 -4.24
N GLU A 95 7.08 -3.68 -4.01
CA GLU A 95 7.52 -4.29 -2.75
C GLU A 95 7.59 -3.35 -1.52
N ILE A 96 6.46 -2.83 -1.04
CA ILE A 96 6.33 -2.66 0.41
C ILE A 96 6.13 -4.08 0.91
N LYS A 97 7.24 -4.83 0.96
CA LYS A 97 7.38 -6.13 1.60
C LYS A 97 7.10 -5.89 3.08
N CYS A 98 5.82 -5.84 3.45
CA CYS A 98 5.37 -6.12 4.79
C CYS A 98 5.59 -7.63 5.07
N ASN A 99 6.82 -8.13 4.96
CA ASN A 99 7.20 -9.49 5.31
C ASN A 99 6.21 -10.59 4.84
N GLY A 100 5.73 -10.49 3.59
CA GLY A 100 4.76 -11.44 3.00
C GLY A 100 3.27 -11.17 3.30
N ARG A 101 2.88 -10.01 3.84
CA ARG A 101 1.47 -9.65 4.15
C ARG A 101 0.99 -8.47 3.31
N ARG A 102 -0.32 -8.41 3.03
CA ARG A 102 -0.97 -7.26 2.38
C ARG A 102 -1.24 -6.20 3.44
N CYS A 103 -0.84 -4.97 3.15
CA CYS A 103 -1.00 -3.83 4.03
C CYS A 103 -2.12 -2.92 3.51
N ALA A 104 -3.05 -2.52 4.38
CA ALA A 104 -4.07 -1.53 4.08
C ALA A 104 -3.57 -0.16 4.53
N THR A 105 -3.64 0.83 3.64
CA THR A 105 -3.40 2.24 3.98
C THR A 105 -4.67 2.83 4.57
N PHE A 106 -4.61 3.32 5.80
CA PHE A 106 -5.66 4.14 6.38
C PHE A 106 -5.25 5.60 6.20
N GLY A 107 -6.05 6.37 5.46
CA GLY A 107 -5.98 7.82 5.33
C GLY A 107 -7.26 8.43 5.87
#